data_AF-G4RMR4-F1
#
_entry.id   AF-G4RMR4-F1
#
_cell.length_a   1.000
_cell.length_b   1.000
_cell.length_c   1.000
_cell.angle_alpha   90.00
_cell.angle_beta   90.00
_cell.angle_gamma   90.00
#
_symmetry.space_group_name_H-M   'P 1'
#
loop_
_entity.id
_entity.type
_entity.pdbx_description
1 polymer ?
#
loop_
_entity_poly.entity_id
_entity_poly.type
_entity_poly.pdbx_seq_one_letter_code
_entity_poly.pdbx_strand_id
1 'polypeptide(L)'
;MSEEKAKALLQLVKQKARDPLKYAKLIYDPKMKVYRLKLVLLRPMSFRTLQEIAQAAEGAGFEVQIYAPHARALRLDLKPR
;
A
#
# COMPACT_ATOMS: atom_id res chain seq x y z
N MET A 1 -4.71 1.44 19.09
CA MET A 1 -5.00 1.00 17.71
C MET A 1 -4.32 -0.34 17.50
N SER A 2 -5.09 -1.41 17.32
CA SER A 2 -4.62 -2.78 17.51
C SER A 2 -3.56 -3.20 16.50
N GLU A 3 -2.46 -3.74 17.01
CA GLU A 3 -1.38 -4.41 16.29
C GLU A 3 -1.88 -5.47 15.30
N GLU A 4 -3.05 -6.06 15.57
CA GLU A 4 -3.75 -6.99 14.69
C GLU A 4 -4.15 -6.36 13.36
N LYS A 5 -4.67 -5.12 13.35
CA LYS A 5 -5.04 -4.42 12.11
C LYS A 5 -3.82 -4.17 11.24
N ALA A 6 -2.70 -3.82 11.88
CA ALA A 6 -1.42 -3.64 11.22
C ALA A 6 -0.89 -4.95 10.59
N LYS A 7 -0.95 -6.08 11.33
CA LYS A 7 -0.55 -7.40 10.82
C LYS A 7 -1.45 -7.86 9.67
N ALA A 8 -2.76 -7.70 9.79
CA ALA A 8 -3.72 -8.03 8.74
C ALA A 8 -3.47 -7.22 7.46
N LEU A 9 -3.23 -5.91 7.60
CA LEU A 9 -2.93 -5.04 6.47
C LEU A 9 -1.62 -5.45 5.77
N LEU A 10 -0.56 -5.75 6.53
CA LEU A 10 0.70 -6.23 5.97
C LEU A 10 0.56 -7.59 5.28
N GLN A 11 -0.25 -8.51 5.81
CA GLN A 11 -0.55 -9.77 5.14
C GLN A 11 -1.31 -9.57 3.83
N LEU A 12 -2.34 -8.73 3.84
CA LEU A 12 -3.13 -8.40 2.65
C LEU A 12 -2.25 -7.80 1.55
N VAL A 13 -1.37 -6.88 1.93
CA VAL A 13 -0.36 -6.31 1.02
C VAL A 13 0.54 -7.42 0.46
N LYS A 14 1.10 -8.30 1.30
CA LYS A 14 1.97 -9.39 0.82
C LYS A 14 1.25 -10.37 -0.11
N GLN A 15 -0.03 -10.65 0.13
CA GLN A 15 -0.82 -11.53 -0.73
C GLN A 15 -1.12 -10.89 -2.09
N LYS A 16 -1.55 -9.61 -2.08
CA LYS A 16 -1.93 -8.89 -3.31
C LYS A 16 -0.74 -8.34 -4.10
N ALA A 17 0.40 -8.14 -3.44
CA ALA A 17 1.58 -7.49 -3.99
C ALA A 17 2.81 -8.40 -4.14
N ARG A 18 2.64 -9.72 -4.10
CA ARG A 18 3.74 -10.69 -3.95
C ARG A 18 4.90 -10.50 -4.94
N ASP A 19 4.61 -10.30 -6.22
CA ASP A 19 5.60 -10.08 -7.28
C ASP A 19 6.13 -8.63 -7.37
N PRO A 20 5.29 -7.58 -7.32
CA PRO A 20 5.77 -6.21 -7.47
C PRO A 20 6.35 -5.58 -6.20
N LEU A 21 6.12 -6.14 -5.01
CA LEU A 21 6.51 -5.53 -3.75
C LEU A 21 7.97 -5.84 -3.37
N LYS A 22 8.78 -4.78 -3.16
CA LYS A 22 10.08 -4.89 -2.51
C LYS A 22 9.92 -5.14 -1.02
N TYR A 23 9.17 -4.25 -0.37
CA TYR A 23 8.84 -4.32 1.03
C TYR A 23 7.64 -3.41 1.35
N ALA A 24 6.95 -3.74 2.44
CA ALA A 24 5.93 -2.91 3.06
C ALA A 24 6.35 -2.63 4.50
N LYS A 25 6.27 -1.37 4.92
CA LYS A 25 6.61 -0.96 6.28
C LYS A 25 5.52 -0.07 6.85
N LEU A 26 5.10 -0.37 8.07
CA LEU A 26 4.29 0.55 8.86
C LEU A 26 5.20 1.49 9.63
N ILE A 27 4.93 2.79 9.54
CA ILE A 27 5.68 3.85 10.19
C ILE A 27 4.68 4.66 10.99
N TYR A 28 4.84 4.72 12.30
CA TYR A 28 4.06 5.62 13.12
C TYR A 28 4.60 7.04 12.97
N ASP A 29 3.77 8.00 12.55
CA ASP A 29 4.09 9.42 12.59
C ASP A 29 3.61 9.99 13.94
N PRO A 30 4.52 10.25 14.91
CA PRO A 30 4.14 10.76 16.21
C PRO A 30 3.62 12.20 16.17
N LYS A 31 3.95 12.99 15.13
CA LYS A 31 3.47 14.38 15.00
C LYS A 31 2.00 14.42 14.64
N MET A 32 1.56 13.54 13.74
CA MET A 32 0.16 13.47 13.31
C MET A 32 -0.65 12.41 14.07
N LYS A 33 0.01 11.60 14.92
CA LYS A 33 -0.59 10.44 15.62
C LYS A 33 -1.25 9.43 14.65
N VAL A 34 -0.72 9.34 13.43
CA VAL A 34 -1.24 8.48 12.36
C VAL A 34 -0.21 7.41 12.02
N TYR A 35 -0.67 6.20 11.76
CA TYR A 35 0.18 5.15 11.21
C TYR A 35 0.18 5.22 9.69
N ARG A 36 1.38 5.29 9.11
CA ARG A 36 1.60 5.30 7.66
C ARG A 36 2.04 3.94 7.15
N LEU A 37 1.37 3.43 6.12
CA LEU A 37 1.80 2.28 5.36
C LEU A 37 2.67 2.75 4.19
N LYS A 38 3.98 2.50 4.27
CA LYS A 38 4.93 2.73 3.18
C LYS A 38 5.08 1.47 2.32
N LEU A 39 4.67 1.56 1.06
CA LEU A 39 4.81 0.50 0.07
C LEU A 39 5.93 0.84 -0.89
N VAL A 40 6.89 -0.07 -1.10
CA VAL A 40 7.94 0.08 -2.12
C VAL A 40 7.76 -0.97 -3.18
N LEU A 41 7.53 -0.53 -4.41
CA LEU A 41 7.28 -1.40 -5.56
C LEU A 41 8.50 -1.45 -6.49
N LEU A 42 8.94 -2.65 -6.86
CA LEU A 42 9.97 -2.88 -7.89
C LEU A 42 9.37 -3.08 -9.29
N ARG A 43 8.12 -3.55 -9.38
CA ARG A 43 7.43 -3.75 -10.66
C ARG A 43 6.09 -3.02 -10.65
N PRO A 44 5.54 -2.69 -11.84
CA PRO A 44 4.22 -2.10 -11.95
C PRO A 44 3.15 -2.97 -11.29
N MET A 45 2.27 -2.35 -10.51
CA MET A 45 1.06 -2.96 -9.97
C MET A 45 -0.18 -2.32 -10.63
N SER A 46 -1.26 -3.10 -10.76
CA SER A 46 -2.54 -2.56 -11.22
C SER A 46 -3.07 -1.51 -10.25
N PHE A 47 -3.64 -0.43 -10.78
CA PHE A 47 -4.25 0.61 -9.96
C PHE A 47 -5.37 0.07 -9.06
N ARG A 48 -6.17 -0.89 -9.56
CA ARG A 48 -7.24 -1.53 -8.77
C ARG A 48 -6.70 -2.21 -7.52
N THR A 49 -5.60 -2.95 -7.63
CA THR A 49 -4.98 -3.61 -6.48
C THR A 49 -4.47 -2.60 -5.45
N LEU A 50 -3.89 -1.49 -5.91
CA LEU A 50 -3.46 -0.40 -5.03
C LEU A 50 -4.62 0.30 -4.35
N GLN A 51 -5.72 0.53 -5.07
CA GLN A 51 -6.93 1.11 -4.52
C GLN A 51 -7.53 0.21 -3.43
N GLU A 52 -7.58 -1.10 -3.64
CA GLU A 52 -8.06 -2.04 -2.62
C GLU A 52 -7.18 -2.04 -1.37
N ILE A 53 -5.85 -1.93 -1.53
CA ILE A 53 -4.92 -1.81 -0.40
C ILE A 53 -5.11 -0.46 0.32
N ALA A 54 -5.29 0.62 -0.43
CA ALA A 54 -5.53 1.95 0.14
C ALA A 54 -6.84 2.02 0.93
N GLN A 55 -7.93 1.48 0.38
CA GLN A 55 -9.22 1.41 1.07
C GLN A 55 -9.15 0.55 2.34
N ALA A 56 -8.44 -0.59 2.30
CA ALA A 56 -8.24 -1.42 3.48
C ALA A 56 -7.43 -0.70 4.57
N ALA A 57 -6.43 0.11 4.18
CA ALA A 57 -5.64 0.92 5.10
C ALA A 57 -6.47 2.07 5.70
N GLU A 58 -7.21 2.81 4.88
CA GLU A 58 -8.11 3.89 5.32
C GLU A 58 -9.17 3.36 6.29
N GLY A 59 -9.84 2.25 5.95
CA GLY A 59 -10.83 1.60 6.83
C GLY A 59 -10.24 1.11 8.15
N ALA A 60 -8.92 0.91 8.20
CA ALA A 60 -8.20 0.54 9.42
C ALA A 60 -7.57 1.75 10.16
N GLY A 61 -7.73 2.98 9.64
CA GLY A 61 -7.23 4.22 10.23
C GLY A 61 -5.77 4.53 9.89
N PHE A 62 -5.25 4.00 8.78
CA PHE A 62 -3.88 4.16 8.32
C PHE A 62 -3.81 5.08 7.09
N GLU A 63 -2.79 5.93 7.03
CA GLU A 63 -2.46 6.71 5.83
C GLU A 63 -1.55 5.88 4.91
N VAL A 64 -1.73 5.93 3.59
CA VAL A 64 -0.93 5.12 2.66
C VAL A 64 0.02 5.99 1.85
N GLN A 65 1.30 5.64 1.87
CA GLN A 65 2.32 6.22 1.02
C GLN A 65 2.90 5.16 0.09
N ILE A 66 2.68 5.33 -1.21
CA ILE A 66 3.22 4.44 -2.23
C ILE A 66 4.46 5.09 -2.81
N TYR A 67 5.62 4.47 -2.60
CA TYR A 67 6.86 4.87 -3.23
C TYR A 67 7.18 3.95 -4.41
N ALA A 68 7.25 4.55 -5.58
CA ALA A 68 7.27 3.87 -6.85
C ALA A 68 8.43 4.48 -7.69
N PRO A 69 9.66 3.97 -7.56
CA PRO A 69 10.85 4.58 -8.18
C PRO A 69 10.92 4.44 -9.70
N HIS A 70 10.06 3.63 -10.31
CA HIS A 70 9.99 3.48 -11.77
C HIS A 70 8.91 4.40 -12.35
N ALA A 71 9.22 5.05 -13.48
CA ALA A 71 8.29 5.90 -14.25
C ALA A 71 7.00 5.18 -14.75
N ARG A 72 6.90 3.86 -14.56
CA ARG A 72 5.73 3.01 -14.90
C ARG A 72 5.17 2.23 -13.70
N ALA A 73 5.57 2.55 -12.47
CA ALA A 73 5.25 1.74 -11.30
C ALA A 73 3.75 1.75 -10.93
N LEU A 74 3.02 2.79 -11.33
CA LEU A 74 1.56 2.81 -11.33
C LEU A 74 1.09 2.46 -12.73
N ARG A 75 0.62 1.21 -12.91
CA ARG A 75 -0.10 0.85 -14.13
C ARG A 75 -1.50 1.44 -13.98
N LEU A 76 -1.64 2.72 -14.37
CA LEU A 76 -2.92 3.32 -14.66
C LEU A 76 -3.43 2.59 -15.90
N ASP A 77 -4.06 1.43 -15.70
CA ASP A 77 -4.80 0.71 -16.75
C ASP A 77 -6.06 1.52 -17.12
N LEU A 78 -5.88 2.79 -17.50
CA LEU A 78 -6.88 3.57 -18.22
C LEU A 78 -6.78 3.17 -19.68
N LYS A 79 -7.22 1.95 -20.02
CA LYS A 79 -7.65 1.72 -21.40
C LYS A 79 -9.00 2.43 -21.56
N PRO A 80 -9.13 3.45 -22.42
CA PRO A 80 -10.45 3.91 -22.81
C PRO A 80 -11.18 2.72 -23.43
N ARG A 81 -12.40 2.48 -22.95
CA ARG A 81 -13.31 1.51 -23.52
C ARG A 81 -14.05 2.17 -24.68
#